data_AF-A0A2S0L571-F1
#
_entry.id   AF-A0A2S0L571-F1
#
_cell.length_a   1.000
_cell.length_b   1.000
_cell.length_c   1.000
_cell.angle_alpha   90.00
_cell.angle_beta   90.00
_cell.angle_gamma   90.00
#
_symmetry.space_group_name_H-M   'P 1'
#
loop_
_entity.id
_entity.type
_entity.pdbx_description
1 polymer ?
#
loop_
_entity_poly.entity_id
_entity_poly.type
_entity_poly.pdbx_seq_one_letter_code
_entity_poly.pdbx_strand_id
1 'polypeptide(L)'
;MINTLTADKVASDMIDMMMKQLGATSIKNMPAHINVYEFDINGELTIKYMLDLRRDHAMYLRRVTPYPMLLGVFYGETDVVDFIKRDIAKFRNASKTDKFNKFLELADGLTQFNREIEQLFLNRKVPTAAFEEFSEEMEHIRATIEQIARDCPMLYDDERLIEDGIRK
;
A
#
# COMPACT_ATOMS: atom_id res chain seq x y z
N MET A 1 0.42 -24.79 29.75
CA MET A 1 0.58 -23.59 28.90
C MET A 1 1.47 -23.97 27.73
N ILE A 2 0.93 -24.03 26.53
CA ILE A 2 1.75 -24.19 25.31
C ILE A 2 2.49 -22.87 25.16
N ASN A 3 3.82 -22.94 25.09
CA ASN A 3 4.66 -21.76 24.90
C ASN A 3 4.32 -21.16 23.52
N THR A 4 3.67 -20.00 23.48
CA THR A 4 3.16 -19.38 22.24
C THR A 4 4.24 -19.26 21.16
N LEU A 5 5.47 -18.92 21.57
CA LEU A 5 6.66 -18.89 20.70
C LEU A 5 6.96 -20.22 20.01
N THR A 6 6.70 -21.35 20.67
CA THR A 6 6.89 -22.68 20.11
C THR A 6 5.78 -23.05 19.12
N ALA A 7 4.54 -22.62 19.40
CA ALA A 7 3.41 -22.84 18.49
C ALA A 7 3.57 -22.03 17.18
N ASP A 8 4.00 -20.76 17.28
CA ASP A 8 4.23 -19.89 16.12
C ASP A 8 5.33 -20.43 15.21
N LYS A 9 6.40 -20.98 15.81
CA LYS A 9 7.50 -21.59 15.05
C LYS A 9 7.05 -22.85 14.31
N VAL A 10 6.27 -23.73 14.97
CA VAL A 10 5.74 -24.94 14.33
C VAL A 10 4.81 -24.59 13.17
N ALA A 11 3.97 -23.56 13.33
CA ALA A 11 3.11 -23.07 12.24
C ALA A 11 3.95 -22.52 11.06
N SER A 12 4.98 -21.72 11.34
CA SER A 12 5.89 -21.20 10.30
C SER A 12 6.59 -22.33 9.55
N ASP A 13 7.13 -23.34 10.25
CA ASP A 13 7.83 -24.46 9.63
C ASP A 13 6.89 -25.30 8.75
N MET A 14 5.63 -25.48 9.18
CA MET A 14 4.60 -26.16 8.39
C MET A 14 4.26 -25.39 7.11
N ILE A 15 4.10 -24.07 7.20
CA ILE A 15 3.84 -23.20 6.04
C ILE A 15 5.02 -23.28 5.07
N ASP A 16 6.26 -23.15 5.57
CA ASP A 16 7.48 -23.22 4.74
C ASP A 16 7.59 -24.56 3.99
N MET A 17 7.23 -25.66 4.64
CA MET A 17 7.17 -26.98 4.01
C MET A 17 6.14 -27.01 2.88
N MET A 18 4.92 -26.52 3.13
CA MET A 18 3.87 -26.46 2.11
C MET A 18 4.26 -25.57 0.93
N MET A 19 4.92 -24.43 1.18
CA MET A 19 5.41 -23.54 0.13
C MET A 19 6.50 -24.20 -0.73
N LYS A 20 7.42 -24.97 -0.12
CA LYS A 20 8.39 -25.78 -0.89
C LYS A 20 7.70 -26.81 -1.78
N GLN A 21 6.65 -27.46 -1.29
CA GLN A 21 5.87 -28.42 -2.07
C GLN A 21 5.14 -27.75 -3.24
N LEU A 22 4.73 -26.48 -3.09
CA LEU A 22 4.18 -25.66 -4.17
C LEU A 22 5.25 -25.14 -5.17
N GLY A 23 6.54 -25.39 -4.92
CA GLY A 23 7.62 -25.01 -5.82
C GLY A 23 8.30 -23.67 -5.50
N ALA A 24 8.15 -23.15 -4.27
CA ALA A 24 8.91 -21.97 -3.85
C ALA A 24 10.42 -22.19 -4.02
N THR A 25 11.06 -21.33 -4.81
CA THR A 25 12.49 -21.43 -5.16
C THR A 25 13.42 -20.85 -4.10
N SER A 26 12.90 -20.00 -3.21
CA SER A 26 13.66 -19.39 -2.12
C SER A 26 12.74 -19.07 -0.94
N ILE A 27 13.15 -19.48 0.25
CA ILE A 27 12.46 -19.16 1.51
C ILE A 27 13.47 -18.52 2.45
N LYS A 28 13.20 -17.29 2.87
CA LYS A 28 14.02 -16.55 3.83
C LYS A 28 13.16 -16.24 5.05
N ASN A 29 13.51 -16.85 6.18
CA ASN A 29 12.91 -16.52 7.47
C ASN A 29 13.80 -15.49 8.18
N MET A 30 13.28 -14.29 8.37
CA MET A 30 13.99 -13.21 9.07
C MET A 30 13.10 -12.71 10.21
N PRO A 31 13.62 -12.67 11.45
CA PRO A 31 12.92 -12.00 12.54
C PRO A 31 12.74 -10.52 12.19
N ALA A 32 11.50 -10.03 12.30
CA ALA A 32 11.16 -8.63 12.13
C ALA A 32 10.44 -8.12 13.38
N HIS A 33 10.66 -6.86 13.74
CA HIS A 33 9.85 -6.18 14.74
C HIS A 33 8.75 -5.40 14.03
N ILE A 34 7.50 -5.78 14.27
CA ILE A 34 6.34 -5.20 13.60
C ILE A 34 5.68 -4.21 14.55
N ASN A 35 5.62 -2.95 14.13
CA ASN A 35 4.86 -1.91 14.82
C ASN A 35 3.59 -1.59 14.05
N VAL A 36 2.48 -1.44 14.76
CA VAL A 36 1.20 -0.97 14.19
C VAL A 36 0.86 0.36 14.83
N TYR A 37 0.63 1.38 14.01
CA TYR A 37 0.26 2.72 14.46
C TYR A 37 -1.14 3.05 13.96
N GLU A 38 -1.99 3.50 14.87
CA GLU A 38 -3.36 3.94 14.55
C GLU A 38 -3.53 5.42 14.91
N PHE A 39 -4.12 6.18 13.98
CA PHE A 39 -4.38 7.59 14.16
C PHE A 39 -5.83 7.92 13.82
N ASP A 40 -6.53 8.52 14.77
CA ASP A 40 -7.83 9.11 14.54
C ASP A 40 -7.66 10.46 13.81
N ILE A 41 -8.38 10.63 12.71
CA ILE A 41 -8.36 11.82 11.87
C ILE A 41 -9.46 12.81 12.25
N ASN A 42 -10.69 12.34 12.47
CA ASN A 42 -11.88 13.18 12.68
C ASN A 42 -13.04 12.46 13.41
N GLY A 43 -12.79 11.36 14.11
CA GLY A 43 -13.78 10.52 14.79
C GLY A 43 -14.49 9.51 13.89
N GLU A 44 -14.34 9.63 12.56
CA GLU A 44 -14.96 8.73 11.58
C GLU A 44 -13.93 7.91 10.80
N LEU A 45 -12.74 8.48 10.56
CA LEU A 45 -11.64 7.82 9.87
C LEU A 45 -10.47 7.52 10.81
N THR A 46 -10.07 6.25 10.81
CA THR A 46 -8.79 5.79 11.38
C THR A 46 -7.81 5.46 10.28
N ILE A 47 -6.60 6.01 10.36
CA ILE A 47 -5.48 5.58 9.51
C ILE A 47 -4.63 4.60 10.30
N LYS A 48 -4.38 3.44 9.68
CA LYS A 48 -3.53 2.40 10.25
C LYS A 48 -2.28 2.22 9.41
N TYR A 49 -1.12 2.31 10.04
CA TYR A 49 0.16 1.97 9.45
C TYR A 49 0.71 0.70 10.07
N MET A 50 1.44 -0.06 9.27
CA MET A 50 2.30 -1.14 9.76
C MET A 50 3.73 -0.89 9.30
N LEU A 51 4.66 -1.01 10.23
CA LEU A 51 6.09 -0.81 10.01
C LEU A 51 6.82 -2.10 10.35
N ASP A 52 7.44 -2.71 9.34
CA ASP A 52 8.28 -3.89 9.53
C ASP A 52 9.74 -3.46 9.63
N LEU A 53 10.32 -3.53 10.83
CA LEU A 53 11.74 -3.29 11.08
C LEU A 53 12.53 -4.57 10.85
N ARG A 54 13.41 -4.58 9.84
CA ARG A 54 14.28 -5.72 9.53
C ARG A 54 15.70 -5.52 10.07
N ARG A 55 16.45 -6.62 10.15
CA ARG A 55 17.84 -6.65 10.68
C ARG A 55 18.87 -5.96 9.79
N ASP A 56 18.54 -5.74 8.51
CA ASP A 56 19.36 -5.00 7.54
C ASP A 56 19.12 -3.48 7.61
N HIS A 57 18.45 -3.00 8.66
CA HIS A 57 18.03 -1.60 8.86
C HIS A 57 17.02 -1.08 7.84
N ALA A 58 16.52 -1.92 6.92
CA ALA A 58 15.42 -1.55 6.05
C ALA A 58 14.11 -1.57 6.85
N MET A 59 13.34 -0.49 6.73
CA MET A 59 12.06 -0.31 7.40
C MET A 59 10.97 -0.18 6.35
N TYR A 60 10.05 -1.15 6.31
CA TYR A 60 8.98 -1.18 5.32
C TYR A 60 7.73 -0.58 5.92
N LEU A 61 7.31 0.58 5.42
CA LEU A 61 6.09 1.24 5.87
C LEU A 61 4.95 0.96 4.89
N ARG A 62 3.83 0.49 5.42
CA ARG A 62 2.59 0.28 4.66
C ARG A 62 1.40 0.91 5.36
N ARG A 63 0.48 1.45 4.57
CA ARG A 63 -0.87 1.78 5.00
C ARG A 63 -1.72 0.52 4.97
N VAL A 64 -2.49 0.29 6.02
CA VAL A 64 -3.42 -0.83 6.18
C VAL A 64 -4.86 -0.36 6.01
N THR A 65 -5.18 0.83 6.52
CA THR A 65 -6.51 1.46 6.50
C THR A 65 -6.33 2.96 6.19
N PRO A 66 -7.19 3.62 5.40
CA PRO A 66 -8.46 3.15 4.82
C PRO A 66 -8.33 2.14 3.67
N TYR A 67 -7.19 2.12 2.98
CA TYR A 67 -6.90 1.16 1.91
C TYR A 67 -5.45 0.69 2.00
N PRO A 68 -5.16 -0.56 1.59
CA PRO A 68 -3.82 -1.12 1.66
C PRO A 68 -2.90 -0.47 0.61
N MET A 69 -1.74 0.02 1.04
CA MET A 69 -0.74 0.59 0.13
C MET A 69 0.67 0.45 0.72
N LEU A 70 1.65 0.06 -0.09
CA LEU A 70 3.07 0.16 0.27
C LEU A 70 3.50 1.63 0.11
N LEU A 71 3.99 2.25 1.18
CA LEU A 71 4.37 3.66 1.18
C LEU A 71 5.86 3.87 0.91
N GLY A 72 6.68 2.85 1.18
CA GLY A 72 8.10 2.87 0.82
C GLY A 72 8.97 2.03 1.74
N VAL A 73 10.27 2.08 1.44
CA VAL A 73 11.36 1.54 2.26
C VAL A 73 12.18 2.70 2.79
N PHE A 74 12.39 2.73 4.10
CA PHE A 74 13.11 3.78 4.80
C PHE A 74 14.35 3.20 5.48
N TYR A 75 15.38 4.04 5.64
CA TYR A 75 16.63 3.68 6.31
C TYR A 75 16.94 4.57 7.53
N GLY A 76 16.24 5.70 7.69
CA GLY A 76 16.34 6.59 8.85
C GLY A 76 15.04 6.67 9.63
N GLU A 77 15.10 6.57 10.96
CA GLU A 77 13.91 6.54 11.82
C GLU A 77 13.12 7.86 11.72
N THR A 78 13.85 8.98 11.64
CA THR A 78 13.27 10.31 11.47
C THR A 78 12.48 10.41 10.17
N ASP A 79 12.95 9.79 9.08
CA ASP A 79 12.28 9.84 7.78
C ASP A 79 10.91 9.16 7.82
N VAL A 80 10.80 8.05 8.57
CA VAL A 80 9.52 7.34 8.77
C VAL A 80 8.54 8.24 9.53
N VAL A 81 9.00 8.87 10.61
CA VAL A 81 8.17 9.76 11.44
C VAL A 81 7.72 10.98 10.63
N ASP A 82 8.62 11.60 9.88
CA ASP A 82 8.32 12.77 9.06
C ASP A 82 7.39 12.43 7.89
N PHE A 83 7.52 11.23 7.32
CA PHE A 83 6.57 10.74 6.32
C PHE A 83 5.18 10.58 6.92
N ILE A 84 5.03 9.83 8.02
CA ILE A 84 3.74 9.59 8.69
C ILE A 84 3.11 10.92 9.10
N LYS A 85 3.90 11.85 9.66
CA LYS A 85 3.43 13.18 10.07
C LYS A 85 2.85 13.97 8.90
N ARG A 86 3.56 14.02 7.77
CA ARG A 86 3.08 14.70 6.55
C ARG A 86 1.83 14.03 5.99
N ASP A 87 1.81 12.70 5.95
CA ASP A 87 0.68 11.92 5.44
C ASP A 87 -0.59 12.16 6.27
N ILE A 88 -0.50 12.06 7.60
CA ILE A 88 -1.62 12.36 8.51
C ILE A 88 -2.11 13.81 8.33
N ALA A 89 -1.20 14.77 8.15
CA ALA A 89 -1.58 16.17 7.94
C ALA A 89 -2.41 16.34 6.65
N LYS A 90 -2.07 15.63 5.57
CA LYS A 90 -2.85 15.62 4.31
C LYS A 90 -4.23 15.04 4.52
N PHE A 91 -4.34 13.90 5.20
CA PHE A 91 -5.63 13.30 5.49
C PHE A 91 -6.50 14.18 6.39
N ARG A 92 -5.93 14.78 7.44
CA ARG A 92 -6.63 15.76 8.27
C ARG A 92 -7.12 16.96 7.48
N ASN A 93 -6.33 17.46 6.53
CA ASN A 93 -6.75 18.55 5.69
C ASN A 93 -7.86 18.13 4.71
N ALA A 94 -7.68 17.01 4.00
CA ALA A 94 -8.64 16.50 3.03
C ALA A 94 -9.98 16.15 3.70
N SER A 95 -9.96 15.61 4.93
CA SER A 95 -11.16 15.24 5.70
C SER A 95 -12.09 16.42 6.03
N LYS A 96 -11.62 17.66 5.88
CA LYS A 96 -12.44 18.86 6.05
C LYS A 96 -13.29 19.19 4.82
N THR A 97 -13.03 18.52 3.70
CA THR A 97 -13.75 18.74 2.43
C THR A 97 -14.93 17.78 2.31
N ASP A 98 -16.00 18.24 1.68
CA ASP A 98 -17.18 17.43 1.34
C ASP A 98 -16.89 16.33 0.30
N LYS A 99 -15.74 16.42 -0.38
CA LYS A 99 -15.28 15.45 -1.39
C LYS A 99 -14.48 14.29 -0.81
N PHE A 100 -14.13 14.33 0.47
CA PHE A 100 -13.25 13.34 1.07
C PHE A 100 -13.79 11.91 1.01
N ASN A 101 -15.08 11.73 1.30
CA ASN A 101 -15.71 10.42 1.21
C ASN A 101 -15.71 9.87 -0.22
N LYS A 102 -15.92 10.73 -1.23
CA LYS A 102 -15.80 10.34 -2.64
C LYS A 102 -14.39 9.88 -3.01
N PHE A 103 -13.37 10.51 -2.42
CA PHE A 103 -11.99 10.07 -2.59
C PHE A 103 -11.76 8.68 -1.98
N LEU A 104 -12.29 8.42 -0.78
CA LEU A 104 -12.17 7.11 -0.13
C LEU A 104 -12.90 6.02 -0.93
N GLU A 105 -14.10 6.31 -1.43
CA GLU A 105 -14.86 5.42 -2.32
C GLU A 105 -14.07 5.11 -3.60
N LEU A 106 -13.44 6.12 -4.21
CA LEU A 106 -12.60 5.92 -5.40
C LEU A 106 -11.38 5.03 -5.10
N ALA A 107 -10.72 5.24 -3.96
CA ALA A 107 -9.55 4.45 -3.57
C ALA A 107 -9.91 2.98 -3.25
N ASP A 108 -11.05 2.75 -2.62
CA ASP A 108 -11.58 1.41 -2.39
C ASP A 108 -11.97 0.74 -3.71
N GLY A 109 -12.64 1.47 -4.61
CA GLY A 109 -12.97 1.02 -5.96
C GLY A 109 -11.73 0.61 -6.76
N LEU A 110 -10.61 1.33 -6.64
CA LEU A 110 -9.33 0.94 -7.26
C LEU A 110 -8.79 -0.38 -6.69
N THR A 111 -8.94 -0.58 -5.37
CA THR A 111 -8.51 -1.81 -4.69
C THR A 111 -9.34 -3.00 -5.16
N GLN A 112 -10.65 -2.82 -5.33
CA GLN A 112 -11.56 -3.82 -5.87
C GLN A 112 -11.26 -4.11 -7.34
N PHE A 113 -11.06 -3.07 -8.16
CA PHE A 113 -10.73 -3.17 -9.57
C PHE A 113 -9.49 -4.06 -9.81
N ASN A 114 -8.42 -3.86 -9.04
CA ASN A 114 -7.23 -4.71 -9.12
C ASN A 114 -7.54 -6.19 -8.89
N ARG A 115 -8.40 -6.51 -7.91
CA ARG A 115 -8.82 -7.90 -7.64
C ARG A 115 -9.66 -8.46 -8.78
N GLU A 116 -10.58 -7.68 -9.31
CA GLU A 116 -11.47 -8.12 -10.40
C GLU A 116 -10.70 -8.40 -11.70
N ILE A 117 -9.74 -7.53 -12.03
CA ILE A 117 -8.83 -7.73 -13.16
C ILE A 117 -8.03 -9.03 -12.99
N GLU A 118 -7.44 -9.26 -11.82
CA GLU A 118 -6.68 -10.47 -11.56
C GLU A 118 -7.56 -11.73 -11.67
N GLN A 119 -8.76 -11.68 -11.07
CA GLN A 119 -9.72 -12.77 -11.16
C GLN A 119 -10.18 -13.03 -12.60
N LEU A 120 -10.35 -12.00 -13.41
CA LEU A 120 -10.72 -12.14 -14.82
C LEU A 120 -9.60 -12.82 -15.60
N PHE A 121 -8.36 -12.34 -15.46
CA PHE A 121 -7.23 -12.80 -16.27
C PHE A 121 -6.70 -14.15 -15.86
N LEU A 122 -6.59 -14.42 -14.56
CA LEU A 122 -6.01 -15.69 -14.08
C LEU A 122 -7.00 -16.86 -14.19
N ASN A 123 -8.30 -16.58 -14.28
CA ASN A 123 -9.33 -17.63 -14.31
C ASN A 123 -10.06 -17.76 -15.66
N ARG A 124 -9.80 -16.89 -16.64
CA ARG A 124 -10.46 -16.93 -17.96
C ARG A 124 -9.48 -16.74 -19.11
N LYS A 125 -9.84 -17.29 -20.27
CA LYS A 125 -9.15 -17.00 -21.53
C LYS A 125 -9.66 -15.66 -22.08
N VAL A 126 -9.09 -14.56 -21.59
CA VAL A 126 -9.47 -13.21 -22.00
C VAL A 126 -8.87 -12.90 -23.38
N PRO A 127 -9.66 -12.41 -24.36
CA PRO A 127 -9.15 -12.05 -25.69
C PRO A 127 -8.26 -10.80 -25.64
N THR A 128 -7.31 -10.70 -26.58
CA THR A 128 -6.40 -9.55 -26.69
C THR A 128 -7.13 -8.20 -26.76
N ALA A 129 -8.24 -8.13 -27.49
CA ALA A 129 -9.04 -6.91 -27.63
C ALA A 129 -9.50 -6.34 -26.27
N ALA A 130 -9.77 -7.18 -25.27
CA ALA A 130 -10.14 -6.70 -23.94
C ALA A 130 -8.95 -6.05 -23.21
N PHE A 131 -7.71 -6.49 -23.46
CA PHE A 131 -6.52 -5.84 -22.90
C PHE A 131 -6.27 -4.47 -23.55
N GLU A 132 -6.54 -4.34 -24.85
CA GLU A 132 -6.45 -3.07 -25.57
C GLU A 132 -7.47 -2.08 -24.99
N GLU A 133 -8.71 -2.50 -24.79
CA GLU A 133 -9.77 -1.69 -24.16
C GLU A 133 -9.38 -1.23 -22.74
N PHE A 134 -8.91 -2.13 -21.87
CA PHE A 134 -8.45 -1.73 -20.54
C PHE A 134 -7.26 -0.76 -20.59
N SER A 135 -6.35 -0.92 -21.56
CA SER A 135 -5.20 -0.03 -21.70
C SER A 135 -5.65 1.37 -22.12
N GLU A 136 -6.58 1.48 -23.06
CA GLU A 136 -7.17 2.76 -23.50
C GLU A 136 -7.86 3.47 -22.33
N GLU A 137 -8.68 2.77 -21.54
CA GLU A 137 -9.34 3.35 -20.36
C GLU A 137 -8.34 3.83 -19.30
N MET A 138 -7.24 3.09 -19.09
CA MET A 138 -6.17 3.52 -18.18
C MET A 138 -5.47 4.79 -18.68
N GLU A 139 -5.24 4.92 -19.99
CA GLU A 139 -4.67 6.14 -20.58
C GLU A 139 -5.63 7.33 -20.44
N HIS A 140 -6.94 7.12 -20.59
CA HIS A 140 -7.94 8.16 -20.33
C HIS A 140 -7.93 8.64 -18.87
N ILE A 141 -7.81 7.72 -17.92
CA ILE A 141 -7.67 8.07 -16.50
C ILE A 141 -6.39 8.88 -16.26
N ARG A 142 -5.24 8.45 -16.82
CA ARG A 142 -3.97 9.18 -16.69
C ARG A 142 -4.06 10.60 -17.25
N ALA A 143 -4.60 10.75 -18.46
CA ALA A 143 -4.79 12.06 -19.09
C ALA A 143 -5.68 12.98 -18.24
N THR A 144 -6.72 12.41 -17.61
CA THR A 144 -7.60 13.16 -16.70
C THR A 144 -6.86 13.64 -15.45
N ILE A 145 -6.03 12.77 -14.84
CA ILE A 145 -5.21 13.14 -13.67
C ILE A 145 -4.23 14.26 -14.04
N GLU A 146 -3.52 14.14 -15.16
CA GLU A 146 -2.56 15.16 -15.62
C GLU A 146 -3.24 16.51 -15.88
N GLN A 147 -4.41 16.50 -16.53
CA GLN A 147 -5.15 17.72 -16.79
C GLN A 147 -5.59 18.40 -15.48
N ILE A 148 -6.18 17.64 -14.55
CA ILE A 148 -6.61 18.18 -13.25
C ILE A 148 -5.42 18.69 -12.45
N ALA A 149 -4.28 18.00 -12.47
CA ALA A 149 -3.05 18.43 -11.78
C ALA A 149 -2.47 19.72 -12.35
N ARG A 150 -2.62 19.98 -13.66
CA ARG A 150 -2.28 21.28 -14.27
C ARG A 150 -3.21 22.39 -13.81
N ASP A 151 -4.50 22.09 -13.69
CA ASP A 151 -5.53 23.09 -13.38
C ASP A 151 -5.66 23.36 -11.86
N CYS A 152 -5.24 22.42 -11.02
CA CYS A 152 -5.32 22.49 -9.56
C CYS A 152 -3.90 22.44 -8.95
N PRO A 153 -3.36 23.55 -8.40
CA PRO A 153 -2.01 23.58 -7.87
C PRO A 153 -1.86 22.68 -6.62
N MET A 154 -0.64 22.16 -6.43
CA MET A 154 -0.28 21.38 -5.24
C MET A 154 -0.50 22.20 -3.96
N LEU A 155 -1.04 21.55 -2.93
CA LEU A 155 -1.24 22.16 -1.61
C LEU A 155 0.04 22.15 -0.76
N TYR A 156 1.05 21.39 -1.16
CA TYR A 156 2.30 21.18 -0.43
C TYR A 156 3.49 21.20 -1.41
N ASP A 157 4.48 22.06 -1.18
CA ASP A 157 5.57 22.34 -2.13
C ASP A 157 6.67 21.25 -2.21
N ASP A 158 6.77 20.38 -1.19
CA ASP A 158 7.91 19.46 -0.97
C ASP A 158 7.87 18.14 -1.79
N GLU A 159 6.90 17.94 -2.67
CA GLU A 159 6.68 16.63 -3.32
C GLU A 159 7.33 16.43 -4.69
N ARG A 160 8.06 17.42 -5.22
CA ARG A 160 8.84 17.23 -6.46
C ARG A 160 9.96 16.17 -6.32
N LEU A 161 10.20 15.64 -5.12
CA LEU A 161 11.32 14.75 -4.79
C LEU A 161 10.96 13.26 -4.63
N ILE A 162 9.66 12.89 -4.58
CA ILE A 162 9.27 11.48 -4.33
C ILE A 162 9.35 10.63 -5.61
N GLU A 163 9.22 11.24 -6.80
CA GLU A 163 9.35 10.53 -8.08
C GLU A 163 10.80 10.04 -8.34
N ASP A 164 11.81 10.76 -7.84
CA ASP A 164 13.22 10.41 -8.04
C ASP A 164 13.72 9.31 -7.07
N GLY A 165 13.03 9.10 -5.95
CA GLY A 165 13.44 8.15 -4.90
C GLY A 165 12.97 6.71 -5.11
N ILE A 166 11.92 6.49 -5.92
CA ILE A 166 11.34 5.17 -6.19
C ILE A 166 12.02 4.47 -7.38
N ARG A 167 12.88 5.19 -8.13
CA ARG A 167 13.61 4.68 -9.32
C ARG A 167 15.06 4.23 -9.05
N LYS A 168 15.47 3.96 -7.82
CA LYS A 168 16.80 3.36 -7.53
C LYS A 168 16.70 1.96 -6.97
#